data_AF-A0A1E1WIH1-F1
#
_entry.id   AF-A0A1E1WIH1-F1
#
_cell.length_a   1.000
_cell.length_b   1.000
_cell.length_c   1.000
_cell.angle_alpha   90.00
_cell.angle_beta   90.00
_cell.angle_gamma   90.00
#
_symmetry.space_group_name_H-M   'P 1'
#
loop_
_entity.id
_entity.type
_entity.pdbx_description
1 polymer ?
#
loop_
_entity_poly.entity_id
_entity_poly.type
_entity_poly.pdbx_seq_one_letter_code
_entity_poly.pdbx_strand_id
1 'polypeptide(L)'
;SLYGNWAWRISDFYAHFGYQNPMTAYVMSKVDEFKPRSPTGVSDWEMSLERQIEFYEYLQSKEGAFAGGATNSYEGRYETPPANLMNNTFHGMWYEWEPVYHN
;
A
#
# COMPACT_ATOMS: atom_id res chain seq x y z
N SER A 1 22.66 23.50 -19.59
CA SER A 1 23.07 23.16 -18.21
C SER A 1 21.82 23.24 -17.35
N LEU A 2 21.39 22.12 -16.76
CA LEU A 2 20.35 22.11 -15.73
C LEU A 2 20.97 22.73 -14.46
N TYR A 3 21.01 24.07 -14.38
CA TYR A 3 21.46 24.77 -13.18
C TYR A 3 20.38 24.66 -12.10
N GLY A 4 20.57 23.73 -11.17
CA GLY A 4 19.73 23.57 -9.98
C GLY A 4 20.19 22.39 -9.13
N ASN A 5 20.85 22.66 -8.01
CA ASN A 5 21.22 21.63 -7.02
C ASN A 5 20.01 21.30 -6.13
N TRP A 6 18.95 20.76 -6.73
CA TRP A 6 17.77 20.29 -6.00
C TRP A 6 17.40 18.88 -6.45
N ALA A 7 16.84 18.12 -5.52
CA ALA A 7 16.29 16.80 -5.76
C ALA A 7 15.00 16.67 -4.94
N TRP A 8 14.07 15.86 -5.43
CA TRP A 8 12.82 15.55 -4.76
C TRP A 8 12.55 14.05 -4.86
N ARG A 9 11.73 13.55 -3.93
CA ARG A 9 11.22 12.17 -3.91
C ARG A 9 9.74 12.24 -3.57
N ILE A 10 8.95 11.38 -4.20
CA ILE A 10 7.56 11.13 -3.84
C ILE A 10 7.36 9.63 -3.64
N SER A 11 6.34 9.28 -2.88
CA SER A 11 5.78 7.94 -2.85
C SER A 11 4.45 7.92 -3.62
N ASP A 12 3.62 6.92 -3.36
CA ASP A 12 2.28 6.78 -3.93
C ASP A 12 1.22 6.84 -2.83
N PHE A 13 0.01 7.23 -3.19
CA PHE A 13 -1.17 7.24 -2.32
C PHE A 13 -2.18 6.15 -2.69
N TYR A 14 -2.01 5.47 -3.83
CA TYR A 14 -2.76 4.27 -4.20
C TYR A 14 -2.02 2.99 -3.78
N ALA A 15 -2.75 2.07 -3.17
CA ALA A 15 -2.27 0.71 -2.90
C ALA A 15 -3.16 -0.30 -3.64
N HIS A 16 -2.59 -1.03 -4.58
CA HIS A 16 -3.28 -2.10 -5.33
C HIS A 16 -2.89 -3.48 -4.78
N PHE A 17 -3.85 -4.40 -4.60
CA PHE A 17 -3.58 -5.73 -4.03
C PHE A 17 -2.56 -6.53 -4.88
N GLY A 18 -2.67 -6.43 -6.21
CA GLY A 18 -1.77 -7.09 -7.16
C GLY A 18 -0.28 -6.72 -7.06
N TYR A 19 0.07 -5.65 -6.34
CA TYR A 19 1.48 -5.26 -6.11
C TYR A 19 2.04 -5.76 -4.77
N GLN A 20 1.19 -6.31 -3.90
CA GLN A 20 1.66 -6.85 -2.64
C GLN A 20 2.52 -8.10 -2.90
N ASN A 21 3.54 -8.29 -2.08
CA ASN A 21 4.42 -9.45 -2.11
C ASN A 21 4.81 -9.88 -0.67
N PRO A 22 3.92 -10.62 0.02
CA PRO A 22 4.17 -11.09 1.38
C PRO A 22 5.43 -11.95 1.48
N MET A 23 5.78 -12.70 0.44
CA MET A 23 6.99 -13.53 0.44
C MET A 23 8.26 -12.68 0.50
N THR A 24 8.32 -11.58 -0.25
CA THR A 24 9.46 -10.64 -0.18
C THR A 24 9.53 -10.00 1.20
N ALA A 25 8.40 -9.56 1.76
CA ALA A 25 8.37 -8.98 3.09
C ALA A 25 8.84 -9.96 4.17
N TYR A 26 8.46 -11.23 4.06
CA TYR A 26 8.95 -12.30 4.92
C TYR A 26 10.47 -12.49 4.80
N VAL A 27 11.00 -12.60 3.57
CA VAL A 27 12.44 -12.77 3.34
C VAL A 27 13.24 -11.62 3.94
N MET A 28 12.83 -10.39 3.68
CA MET A 28 13.54 -9.18 4.13
C MET A 28 13.47 -8.98 5.65
N SER A 29 12.47 -9.55 6.33
CA SER A 29 12.32 -9.45 7.78
C SER A 29 12.92 -10.63 8.57
N LYS A 30 12.87 -11.85 8.02
CA LYS A 30 13.17 -13.07 8.79
C LYS A 30 14.42 -13.82 8.34
N VAL A 31 14.85 -13.70 7.08
CA VAL A 31 16.00 -14.45 6.57
C VAL A 31 17.27 -13.63 6.79
N ASP A 32 18.20 -14.17 7.58
CA ASP A 32 19.37 -13.45 8.08
C ASP A 32 20.25 -12.87 6.96
N GLU A 33 20.40 -13.60 5.85
CA GLU A 33 21.20 -13.18 4.69
C GLU A 33 20.60 -11.99 3.93
N PHE A 34 19.30 -11.70 4.12
CA PHE A 34 18.57 -10.67 3.40
C PHE A 34 18.14 -9.48 4.27
N LYS A 35 18.47 -9.48 5.57
CA LYS A 35 18.13 -8.38 6.48
C LYS A 35 18.74 -7.05 5.99
N PRO A 36 17.93 -5.99 5.78
CA PRO A 36 18.44 -4.68 5.42
C PRO A 36 19.38 -4.11 6.48
N ARG A 37 20.37 -3.33 6.03
CA ARG A 37 21.34 -2.66 6.92
C ARG A 37 20.82 -1.37 7.55
N SER A 38 19.70 -0.83 7.05
CA SER A 38 19.13 0.40 7.62
C SER A 38 18.60 0.13 9.04
N PRO A 39 18.64 1.13 9.95
CA PRO A 39 18.27 0.93 11.35
C PRO A 39 16.86 0.37 11.57
N THR A 40 15.91 0.71 10.69
CA THR A 40 14.50 0.27 10.77
C THR A 40 14.12 -0.74 9.71
N GLY A 41 15.02 -1.11 8.79
CA GLY A 41 14.61 -1.84 7.59
C GLY A 41 13.95 -3.19 7.88
N VAL A 42 14.45 -3.93 8.89
CA VAL A 42 13.82 -5.18 9.33
C VAL A 42 12.42 -4.94 9.89
N SER A 43 12.26 -4.01 10.83
CA SER A 43 10.95 -3.73 11.45
C SER A 43 9.94 -3.16 10.45
N ASP A 44 10.40 -2.37 9.47
CA ASP A 44 9.55 -1.83 8.41
C ASP A 44 8.99 -2.96 7.53
N TRP A 45 9.81 -3.98 7.21
CA TRP A 45 9.37 -5.17 6.48
C TRP A 45 8.51 -6.12 7.30
N GLU A 46 8.72 -6.23 8.62
CA GLU A 46 7.83 -6.98 9.51
C GLU A 46 6.43 -6.37 9.53
N MET A 47 6.35 -5.05 9.73
CA MET A 47 5.09 -4.32 9.68
C MET A 47 4.43 -4.43 8.30
N SER A 48 5.22 -4.38 7.23
CA SER A 48 4.72 -4.54 5.87
C SER A 48 4.13 -5.93 5.65
N LEU A 49 4.77 -7.00 6.14
CA LEU A 49 4.24 -8.37 6.01
C LEU A 49 2.87 -8.51 6.67
N GLU A 50 2.75 -8.06 7.92
CA GLU A 50 1.49 -8.10 8.67
C GLU A 50 0.40 -7.30 7.93
N ARG A 51 0.73 -6.07 7.52
CA ARG A 51 -0.22 -5.20 6.83
C ARG A 51 -0.66 -5.73 5.47
N GLN A 52 0.23 -6.40 4.74
CA GLN A 52 -0.12 -7.01 3.45
C GLN A 52 -1.13 -8.15 3.62
N ILE A 53 -0.97 -8.98 4.64
CA ILE A 53 -1.92 -10.06 4.94
C ILE A 53 -3.28 -9.47 5.32
N GLU A 54 -3.31 -8.49 6.22
CA GLU A 54 -4.54 -7.76 6.56
C GLU A 54 -5.21 -7.16 5.32
N PHE A 55 -4.43 -6.63 4.37
CA PHE A 55 -4.95 -6.01 3.16
C PHE A 55 -5.59 -7.03 2.20
N TYR A 56 -5.00 -8.22 2.05
CA TYR A 56 -5.64 -9.30 1.29
C TYR A 56 -6.96 -9.73 1.93
N GLU A 57 -7.00 -9.91 3.25
CA GLU A 57 -8.23 -10.27 3.96
C GLU A 57 -9.32 -9.20 3.81
N TYR A 58 -8.94 -7.93 3.93
CA TYR A 58 -9.85 -6.79 3.75
C TYR A 58 -10.49 -6.77 2.35
N LEU A 59 -9.74 -7.14 1.31
CA LEU A 59 -10.19 -7.08 -0.08
C LEU A 59 -10.85 -8.38 -0.58
N GLN A 60 -10.90 -9.44 0.23
CA GLN A 60 -11.45 -10.71 -0.21
C GLN A 60 -12.98 -10.65 -0.34
N SER A 61 -13.48 -10.96 -1.53
CA SER A 61 -14.91 -11.09 -1.81
C SER A 61 -15.47 -12.38 -1.22
N LYS A 62 -16.81 -12.47 -1.13
CA LYS A 62 -17.50 -13.69 -0.64
C LYS A 62 -17.25 -14.91 -1.54
N GLU A 63 -16.98 -14.68 -2.81
CA GLU A 63 -16.66 -15.68 -3.83
C GLU A 63 -15.17 -16.05 -3.82
N GLY A 64 -14.34 -15.31 -3.09
CA GLY A 64 -12.91 -15.58 -2.87
C GLY A 64 -11.95 -14.76 -3.73
N ALA A 65 -12.43 -13.95 -4.67
CA ALA A 65 -11.60 -13.04 -5.46
C ALA A 65 -11.18 -11.83 -4.63
N PHE A 66 -10.03 -11.21 -4.94
CA PHE A 66 -9.60 -9.98 -4.28
C PHE A 66 -10.01 -8.74 -5.08
N ALA A 67 -10.58 -7.76 -4.40
CA ALA A 67 -10.92 -6.46 -4.96
C ALA A 67 -9.68 -5.56 -5.17
N GLY A 68 -9.84 -4.41 -5.82
CA GLY A 68 -8.73 -3.56 -6.29
C GLY A 68 -7.75 -3.10 -5.20
N GLY A 69 -8.20 -2.29 -4.26
CA GLY A 69 -7.29 -1.74 -3.26
C GLY A 69 -7.85 -0.62 -2.40
N ALA A 70 -6.98 0.32 -2.03
CA ALA A 70 -7.33 1.48 -1.23
C ALA A 70 -6.47 2.71 -1.58
N THR A 71 -6.99 3.90 -1.27
CA THR A 71 -6.28 5.17 -1.45
C THR A 71 -6.28 6.00 -0.17
N ASN A 72 -5.19 6.72 0.07
CA ASN A 72 -5.11 7.75 1.12
C ASN A 72 -5.35 9.17 0.55
N SER A 73 -5.65 9.29 -0.74
CA SER A 73 -5.97 10.55 -1.40
C SER A 73 -7.11 10.32 -2.39
N TYR A 74 -8.34 10.59 -1.93
CA TYR A 74 -9.52 10.47 -2.78
C TYR A 74 -9.38 11.40 -4.00
N GLU A 75 -9.64 10.85 -5.20
CA GLU A 75 -9.43 11.48 -6.51
C GLU A 75 -8.02 12.08 -6.74
N GLY A 76 -7.02 11.65 -5.94
CA GLY A 76 -5.66 12.17 -5.97
C GLY A 76 -5.52 13.62 -5.49
N ARG A 77 -6.54 14.17 -4.82
CA ARG A 77 -6.56 15.58 -4.36
C ARG A 77 -6.88 15.73 -2.86
N TYR A 78 -6.83 14.63 -2.09
CA TYR A 78 -7.19 14.59 -0.66
C TYR A 78 -8.59 15.14 -0.38
N GLU A 79 -9.52 14.91 -1.30
CA GLU A 79 -10.91 15.32 -1.13
C GLU A 79 -11.64 14.42 -0.12
N THR A 80 -12.83 14.86 0.31
CA THR A 80 -13.69 14.05 1.18
C THR A 80 -14.47 13.06 0.31
N PRO A 81 -14.31 11.73 0.49
CA PRO A 81 -15.09 10.78 -0.28
C PRO A 81 -16.57 10.79 0.09
N PRO A 82 -17.43 10.21 -0.76
CA PRO A 82 -18.84 10.02 -0.43
C PRO A 82 -19.01 9.14 0.83
N ALA A 83 -20.08 9.38 1.59
CA ALA A 83 -20.30 8.78 2.91
C ALA A 83 -20.31 7.24 2.91
N ASN A 84 -20.64 6.59 1.79
CA ASN A 84 -20.62 5.13 1.67
C ASN A 84 -19.20 4.53 1.74
N LEU A 85 -18.16 5.31 1.43
CA LEU A 85 -16.76 4.86 1.55
C LEU A 85 -16.16 5.14 2.94
N MET A 86 -16.87 5.85 3.81
CA MET A 86 -16.35 6.24 5.13
C MET A 86 -16.44 5.13 6.18
N ASN A 87 -17.35 4.16 6.00
CA ASN A 87 -17.69 3.18 7.03
C ASN A 87 -16.92 1.85 6.92
N ASN A 88 -16.15 1.67 5.84
CA ASN A 88 -15.31 0.50 5.62
C ASN A 88 -13.96 0.98 5.09
N THR A 89 -13.09 1.38 6.02
CA THR A 89 -11.76 1.90 5.70
C THR A 89 -10.69 0.92 6.15
N PHE A 90 -9.58 0.90 5.42
CA PHE A 90 -8.40 0.13 5.76
C PHE A 90 -7.38 1.08 6.40
N HIS A 91 -7.28 1.07 7.74
CA HIS A 91 -6.39 1.98 8.48
C HIS A 91 -6.58 3.46 8.11
N GLY A 92 -7.83 3.87 7.85
CA GLY A 92 -8.18 5.24 7.43
C GLY A 92 -8.11 5.48 5.92
N MET A 93 -7.59 4.54 5.12
CA MET A 93 -7.64 4.59 3.67
C MET A 93 -9.00 4.13 3.13
N TRP A 94 -9.46 4.75 2.06
CA TRP A 94 -10.75 4.44 1.45
C TRP A 94 -10.60 3.38 0.37
N TYR A 95 -11.59 2.49 0.27
CA TYR A 95 -11.65 1.49 -0.79
C TYR A 95 -11.59 2.13 -2.19
N GLU A 96 -10.78 1.55 -3.08
CA GLU A 96 -10.68 1.90 -4.49
C GLU A 96 -10.81 0.63 -5.33
N TRP A 97 -11.79 0.59 -6.22
CA TRP A 97 -12.11 -0.62 -6.99
C TRP A 97 -11.19 -0.82 -8.19
N GLU A 98 -10.64 0.28 -8.73
CA GLU A 98 -9.65 0.26 -9.82
C GLU A 98 -8.46 1.19 -9.52
N PRO A 99 -7.54 0.80 -8.62
CA PRO A 99 -6.44 1.69 -8.25
C PRO A 99 -5.55 2.04 -9.45
N VAL A 100 -5.15 3.31 -9.53
CA VAL A 100 -4.19 3.91 -10.47
C VAL A 100 -4.74 4.25 -11.87
N TYR A 101 -5.47 3.35 -12.54
CA TYR A 101 -5.93 3.56 -13.92
C TYR A 101 -7.42 3.26 -14.07
N HIS A 102 -8.14 4.07 -14.85
CA HIS A 102 -9.59 3.94 -15.07
C HIS A 102 -9.94 3.95 -16.58
N ASN A 103 -8.96 3.68 -17.46
CA ASN A 103 -9.09 3.80 -18.92
C ASN A 103 -8.44 2.63 -19.67
#